data_AF-C8XKI3-F1
#
_entry.id   AF-C8XKI3-F1
#
_cell.length_a   1.000
_cell.length_b   1.000
_cell.length_c   1.000
_cell.angle_alpha   90.00
_cell.angle_beta   90.00
_cell.angle_gamma   90.00
#
_symmetry.space_group_name_H-M   'P 1'
#
loop_
_entity.id
_entity.type
_entity.pdbx_description
1 polymer ?
#
loop_
_entity_poly.entity_id
_entity_poly.type
_entity_poly.pdbx_seq_one_letter_code
_entity_poly.pdbx_strand_id
1 'polypeptide(L)'
;MIGVMVQSADNRSNLRGRVIARAAHPTLAGFDVLDVDVVSTEPADERPDLLASTVGHRIAVTVDRAVLDEAVQPGAGIDCTVRRTPDGAMADRDPRSVRVTDRP
;
A
#
# COMPACT_ATOMS: atom_id res chain seq x y z
N MET A 1 26.54 1.12 -14.65
CA MET A 1 25.42 0.69 -13.78
C MET A 1 24.29 1.68 -14.00
N ILE A 2 23.38 1.37 -14.92
CA ILE A 2 22.24 2.25 -15.24
C ILE A 2 21.27 2.09 -14.07
N GLY A 3 21.27 3.04 -13.13
CA GLY A 3 20.19 3.15 -12.17
C GLY A 3 18.94 3.47 -12.99
N VAL A 4 18.05 2.50 -13.16
CA VAL A 4 16.74 2.76 -13.76
C VAL A 4 16.05 3.71 -12.79
N MET A 5 16.05 4.99 -13.14
CA MET A 5 15.27 6.03 -12.51
C MET A 5 13.82 5.71 -12.85
N VAL A 6 13.20 4.83 -12.07
CA VAL A 6 11.77 4.60 -12.18
C VAL A 6 11.11 5.84 -11.61
N GLN A 7 10.72 6.75 -12.50
CA GLN A 7 10.13 8.03 -12.11
C GLN A 7 8.95 7.74 -11.18
N SER A 8 8.86 8.41 -10.04
CA SER A 8 7.93 8.11 -8.94
C SER A 8 6.43 8.13 -9.31
N ALA A 9 6.08 8.48 -10.55
CA ALA A 9 4.74 8.37 -11.13
C ALA A 9 4.49 7.00 -11.81
N ASP A 10 5.53 6.28 -12.23
CA ASP A 10 5.46 4.99 -12.97
C ASP A 10 5.25 3.75 -12.11
N ASN A 11 5.31 3.89 -10.79
CA ASN A 11 5.29 2.75 -9.85
C ASN A 11 3.97 2.58 -9.11
N ARG A 12 2.87 3.04 -9.70
CA ARG A 12 1.57 3.04 -9.01
C ARG A 12 0.83 1.74 -9.28
N SER A 13 0.37 1.09 -8.22
CA SER A 13 -0.40 -0.16 -8.30
C SER A 13 -1.55 -0.10 -7.30
N ASN A 14 -2.71 -0.63 -7.66
CA ASN A 14 -3.82 -0.83 -6.74
C ASN A 14 -3.64 -2.18 -6.07
N LEU A 15 -3.61 -2.18 -4.75
CA LEU A 15 -3.43 -3.35 -3.91
C LEU A 15 -4.71 -3.62 -3.16
N ARG A 16 -5.21 -4.85 -3.25
CA ARG A 16 -6.28 -5.34 -2.38
C ARG A 16 -5.73 -6.40 -1.45
N GLY A 17 -6.15 -6.32 -0.20
CA GLY A 17 -5.68 -7.25 0.81
C GLY A 17 -6.33 -7.03 2.16
N ARG A 18 -5.84 -7.78 3.13
CA ARG A 18 -6.34 -7.74 4.50
C ARG A 18 -5.30 -7.18 5.44
N VAL A 19 -5.68 -6.20 6.25
CA VAL A 19 -4.81 -5.67 7.30
C VAL A 19 -4.67 -6.72 8.40
N ILE A 20 -3.44 -7.10 8.72
CA ILE A 20 -3.14 -8.06 9.78
C ILE A 20 -2.62 -7.36 11.03
N ALA A 21 -1.87 -6.27 10.85
CA ALA A 21 -1.40 -5.43 11.94
C ALA A 21 -1.31 -3.97 11.51
N ARG A 22 -1.38 -3.07 12.48
CA ARG A 22 -1.19 -1.64 12.33
C ARG A 22 -0.28 -1.16 13.46
N ALA A 23 0.75 -0.39 13.11
CA ALA A 23 1.66 0.21 14.08
C ALA A 23 2.05 1.62 13.63
N ALA A 24 2.49 2.47 14.56
CA ALA A 24 3.10 3.75 14.20
C ALA A 24 4.44 3.49 13.47
N HIS A 25 4.75 4.30 12.45
CA HIS A 25 6.03 4.19 11.77
C HIS A 25 7.16 4.58 12.73
N PRO A 26 8.25 3.79 12.84
CA PRO A 26 9.29 3.99 13.85
C PRO A 26 10.12 5.28 13.69
N THR A 27 10.00 5.97 12.56
CA THR A 27 10.88 7.08 12.15
C THR A 27 10.11 8.23 11.48
N LEU A 28 9.02 7.94 10.77
CA LEU A 28 8.19 8.95 10.12
C LEU A 28 7.01 9.32 11.02
N ALA A 29 7.14 10.44 11.72
CA ALA A 29 6.07 10.97 12.55
C ALA A 29 4.82 11.25 11.70
N GLY A 30 3.66 10.84 12.21
CA GLY A 30 2.39 10.98 11.48
C GLY A 30 2.12 9.89 10.45
N PHE A 31 3.00 8.89 10.32
CA PHE A 31 2.75 7.72 9.47
C PHE A 31 2.47 6.48 10.32
N ASP A 32 1.64 5.61 9.79
CA ASP A 32 1.44 4.25 10.28
C ASP A 32 1.96 3.25 9.24
N VAL A 33 2.37 2.08 9.71
CA VAL A 33 2.72 0.92 8.90
C VAL A 33 1.62 -0.11 9.08
N LEU A 34 0.99 -0.48 7.97
CA LEU A 34 0.04 -1.57 7.89
C LEU A 34 0.76 -2.80 7.39
N ASP A 35 0.68 -3.89 8.14
CA ASP A 35 1.02 -5.18 7.58
C ASP A 35 -0.20 -5.72 6.84
N VAL A 36 -0.07 -5.92 5.53
CA VAL A 36 -1.17 -6.33 4.66
C VAL A 36 -0.88 -7.69 4.05
N ASP A 37 -1.80 -8.63 4.20
CA ASP A 37 -1.81 -9.87 3.44
C ASP A 37 -2.44 -9.61 2.07
N VAL A 38 -1.65 -9.70 1.00
CA VAL A 38 -2.03 -9.24 -0.33
C VAL A 38 -2.83 -10.31 -1.05
N VAL A 39 -4.06 -9.98 -1.41
CA VAL A 39 -4.97 -10.89 -2.13
C VAL A 39 -4.86 -10.69 -3.64
N SER A 40 -4.77 -9.44 -4.09
CA SER A 40 -4.61 -9.13 -5.51
C SER A 40 -3.93 -7.79 -5.71
N THR A 41 -3.27 -7.63 -6.84
CA THR A 41 -2.76 -6.36 -7.31
C THR A 41 -3.24 -6.11 -8.72
N GLU A 42 -3.50 -4.84 -9.03
CA GLU A 42 -3.89 -4.37 -10.35
C GLU A 42 -2.97 -3.20 -10.72
N PRO A 43 -2.52 -3.09 -11.97
CA PRO A 43 -1.81 -1.91 -12.44
C PRO A 43 -2.69 -0.67 -12.30
N ALA A 44 -2.13 0.46 -11.84
CA ALA A 44 -2.82 1.74 -11.88
C ALA A 44 -2.38 2.51 -13.13
N ASP A 45 -3.34 2.88 -13.98
CA ASP A 45 -3.16 3.76 -15.15
C ASP A 45 -2.16 3.26 -16.22
N GLU A 46 -2.46 2.17 -16.94
CA GLU A 46 -1.66 1.61 -18.07
C GLU A 46 -0.18 1.28 -17.75
N ARG A 47 0.24 1.38 -16.49
CA ARG A 47 1.61 1.17 -16.00
C ARG A 47 1.85 -0.27 -15.54
N PRO A 48 3.10 -0.73 -15.48
CA PRO A 48 3.40 -2.09 -15.00
C PRO A 48 3.03 -2.27 -13.53
N ASP A 49 2.40 -3.40 -13.20
CA ASP A 49 2.16 -3.81 -11.82
C ASP A 49 3.46 -4.33 -11.18
N LEU A 50 4.09 -3.48 -10.39
CA LEU A 50 5.35 -3.80 -9.70
C LEU A 50 5.14 -4.59 -8.40
N LEU A 51 3.89 -4.82 -8.00
CA LEU A 51 3.50 -5.58 -6.81
C LEU A 51 2.89 -6.94 -7.14
N ALA A 52 2.79 -7.32 -8.42
CA ALA A 52 2.29 -8.64 -8.83
C ALA A 52 3.00 -9.81 -8.10
N SER A 53 4.31 -9.69 -7.82
CA SER A 53 5.08 -10.68 -7.07
C SER A 53 4.75 -10.76 -5.57
N THR A 54 3.98 -9.81 -5.03
CA THR A 54 3.61 -9.78 -3.61
C THR A 54 2.26 -10.43 -3.34
N VAL A 55 1.50 -10.80 -4.38
CA VAL A 55 0.22 -11.52 -4.22
C VAL A 55 0.45 -12.85 -3.48
N GLY A 56 -0.36 -13.11 -2.46
CA GLY A 56 -0.22 -14.26 -1.56
C GLY A 56 0.88 -14.10 -0.51
N HIS A 57 1.50 -12.92 -0.43
CA HIS A 57 2.51 -12.57 0.57
C HIS A 57 2.04 -11.40 1.45
N ARG A 58 2.69 -11.31 2.62
CA ARG A 58 2.51 -10.19 3.53
C ARG A 58 3.53 -9.10 3.24
N ILE A 59 3.07 -7.87 3.12
CA ILE A 59 3.95 -6.71 2.91
C ILE A 59 3.64 -5.59 3.91
N ALA A 60 4.63 -4.76 4.16
CA ALA A 60 4.46 -3.51 4.89
C ALA A 60 4.00 -2.40 3.93
N VAL A 61 2.91 -1.72 4.29
CA VAL A 61 2.38 -0.55 3.58
C VAL A 61 2.43 0.66 4.51
N THR A 62 3.28 1.62 4.17
CA THR A 62 3.36 2.90 4.89
C THR A 62 2.26 3.84 4.44
N VAL A 63 1.48 4.36 5.39
CA VAL A 63 0.33 5.25 5.13
C VAL A 63 0.42 6.48 6.00
N ASP A 64 0.06 7.65 5.45
CA ASP A 64 -0.09 8.87 6.24
C ASP A 64 -1.32 8.74 7.15
N ARG A 65 -1.13 8.90 8.46
CA ARG A 65 -2.21 8.74 9.45
C ARG A 65 -3.33 9.74 9.22
N ALA A 66 -3.05 10.90 8.62
CA ALA A 66 -4.06 11.91 8.33
C ALA A 66 -5.05 11.48 7.24
N VAL A 67 -4.71 10.48 6.41
CA VAL A 67 -5.56 9.98 5.32
C VAL A 67 -6.08 8.57 5.57
N LEU A 68 -5.60 7.93 6.63
CA LEU A 68 -6.01 6.59 7.03
C LEU A 68 -7.34 6.66 7.77
N ASP A 69 -8.38 6.06 7.20
CA ASP A 69 -9.68 5.91 7.85
C ASP A 69 -9.54 5.12 9.18
N GLU A 70 -10.21 5.57 10.24
CA GLU A 70 -10.18 4.91 11.55
C GLU A 70 -10.71 3.47 11.50
N ALA A 71 -11.56 3.16 10.52
CA ALA A 71 -12.06 1.82 10.26
C ALA A 71 -10.98 0.84 9.73
N VAL A 72 -9.82 1.35 9.30
CA VAL A 72 -8.67 0.50 8.92
C VAL A 72 -7.99 -0.05 10.18
N GLN A 73 -8.50 -1.20 10.62
CA GLN A 73 -8.03 -1.97 11.78
C GLN A 73 -7.61 -3.39 11.37
N PRO A 74 -6.85 -4.11 12.21
CA PRO A 74 -6.57 -5.52 11.99
C PRO A 74 -7.86 -6.32 11.71
N GLY A 75 -7.86 -7.05 10.60
CA GLY A 75 -9.00 -7.81 10.09
C GLY A 75 -9.76 -7.13 8.96
N ALA A 76 -9.61 -5.82 8.74
CA ALA A 76 -10.27 -5.07 7.67
C ALA A 76 -9.73 -5.45 6.28
N GLY A 77 -10.62 -5.53 5.30
CA GLY A 77 -10.25 -5.52 3.88
C GLY A 77 -9.94 -4.09 3.45
N ILE A 78 -8.94 -3.93 2.59
CA ILE A 78 -8.57 -2.64 2.03
C ILE A 78 -8.37 -2.72 0.52
N ASP A 79 -8.69 -1.62 -0.16
CA ASP A 79 -8.23 -1.31 -1.52
C ASP A 79 -7.36 -0.05 -1.42
N CYS A 80 -6.10 -0.18 -1.82
CA CYS A 80 -5.09 0.84 -1.61
C CYS A 80 -4.25 1.10 -2.87
N THR A 81 -4.24 2.35 -3.32
CA THR A 81 -3.32 2.81 -4.37
C THR A 81 -1.96 3.13 -3.74
N VAL A 82 -0.98 2.30 -4.05
CA VAL A 82 0.36 2.36 -3.47
C VAL A 82 1.44 2.54 -4.52
N ARG A 83 2.61 2.97 -4.07
CA ARG A 83 3.84 2.97 -4.83
C ARG A 83 4.85 2.04 -4.19
N ARG A 84 5.55 1.25 -5.01
CA ARG A 84 6.60 0.36 -4.51
C ARG A 84 7.79 1.18 -3.98
N THR A 85 8.29 0.80 -2.81
CA THR A 85 9.52 1.32 -2.20
C THR A 85 10.50 0.16 -1.96
N PRO A 86 11.79 0.43 -1.66
CA PRO A 86 12.73 -0.62 -1.29
C PRO A 86 12.28 -1.45 -0.07
N ASP A 87 11.57 -0.82 0.86
CA ASP A 87 11.17 -1.42 2.15
C ASP A 87 9.71 -1.94 2.14
N GLY A 88 9.04 -1.95 0.99
CA GLY A 88 7.65 -2.39 0.86
C GLY A 88 6.85 -1.53 -0.12
N ALA A 89 5.76 -0.96 0.37
CA ALA A 89 4.93 -0.05 -0.40
C ALA A 89 4.54 1.19 0.42
N MET A 90 4.24 2.29 -0.26
CA MET A 90 3.77 3.52 0.36
C MET A 90 2.48 3.97 -0.32
N ALA A 91 1.42 4.17 0.47
CA ALA A 91 0.15 4.70 -0.03
C ALA A 91 0.30 6.15 -0.47
N ASP A 92 -0.54 6.55 -1.42
CA ASP A 92 -0.65 7.96 -1.76
C ASP A 92 -1.21 8.77 -0.57
N ARG A 93 -0.95 10.08 -0.54
CA ARG A 93 -1.49 10.98 0.51
C ARG A 93 -2.86 11.53 0.14
N ASP A 94 -3.53 10.95 -0.85
CA ASP A 94 -4.93 11.25 -1.15
C ASP A 94 -5.82 10.35 -0.27
N PRO A 95 -6.78 10.90 0.50
CA PRO A 95 -7.75 10.10 1.26
C PRO A 95 -8.52 9.07 0.44
N ARG A 96 -8.64 9.28 -0.88
CA ARG A 96 -9.32 8.33 -1.79
C ARG A 96 -8.45 7.13 -2.15
N SER A 97 -7.16 7.17 -1.81
CA SER A 97 -6.17 6.13 -2.11
C SER A 97 -6.18 4.97 -1.13
N VAL A 98 -6.88 5.07 0.00
CA VAL A 98 -7.08 3.96 0.94
C VAL A 98 -8.56 3.87 1.24
N ARG A 99 -9.17 2.72 0.94
CA ARG A 99 -10.58 2.48 1.20
C ARG A 99 -10.76 1.16 1.92
N VAL A 100 -11.62 1.16 2.93
CA VAL A 100 -12.05 -0.08 3.57
C VAL A 100 -13.02 -0.80 2.62
N THR A 101 -12.85 -2.11 2.50
CA THR A 101 -13.70 -2.98 1.69
C THR A 101 -14.28 -4.11 2.54
N ASP A 102 -15.54 -4.48 2.28
CA ASP A 102 -16.19 -5.62 2.94
C ASP A 102 -15.66 -6.99 2.42
N ARG A 103 -14.91 -6.97 1.31
CA ARG A 103 -14.20 -8.13 0.75
C ARG A 103 -12.74 -7.77 0.46
N PRO A 104 -11.77 -8.51 1.02
CA PRO A 104 -10.38 -8.39 0.61
C PRO A 104 -10.14 -8.97 -0.79
#